data_AF-A0A9E7AWJ5-F1
#
_entry.id   AF-A0A9E7AWJ5-F1
#
_cell.length_a   1.000
_cell.length_b   1.000
_cell.length_c   1.000
_cell.angle_alpha   90.00
_cell.angle_beta   90.00
_cell.angle_gamma   90.00
#
_symmetry.space_group_name_H-M   'P 1'
#
loop_
_entity.id
_entity.type
_entity.pdbx_description
1 polymer ?
#
loop_
_entity_poly.entity_id
_entity_poly.type
_entity_poly.pdbx_seq_one_letter_code
_entity_poly.pdbx_strand_id
1 'polypeptide(L)'
;MKTLHKPFWIYLLVTLPAIVLFFLFAGAYNVIGSLLEEENIYYWKLFGGWLGGMTLLFTGYAVYCQFTKKTIHPLLCIFLLAGYLSFLYLYFEKSSDILSWNIPRWMMFQGDLHMYAYTFIMPVLLYAVLLLVDWLTPDVQHTKGWVSFLISLAFPVTWYLLVNVINIFRAYDFEGDSWRHILTIIFIVSTVLFLFFLMRSIYLLISKKSEFFKKYSLAWKIPLVIAFPLLGLALNNGIFDLKGTARHAVGIFGDFSSSWFSILALVTGILLCLGSPQDKKLRLALYAARCFSYVFTVYFFLVFVPYFPLSIGSIMGKYCSIVLLWPLLPLSRLLFPSRITPTGVRCTTRSIRFTSRIFRRSSRGSIRFR
;
A
#
# COMPACT_ATOMS: atom_id res chain seq x y z
N MET A 1 -10.43 0.71 -11.29
CA MET A 1 -9.00 0.39 -11.52
C MET A 1 -8.89 -0.94 -12.28
N LYS A 2 -9.38 -0.99 -13.53
CA LYS A 2 -9.67 -2.24 -14.25
C LYS A 2 -8.49 -3.20 -14.40
N THR A 3 -7.26 -2.69 -14.35
CA THR A 3 -6.04 -3.50 -14.42
C THR A 3 -5.84 -4.38 -13.20
N LEU A 4 -6.34 -4.00 -12.01
CA LEU A 4 -6.16 -4.74 -10.75
C LEU A 4 -6.88 -6.10 -10.73
N HIS A 5 -7.92 -6.25 -11.56
CA HIS A 5 -8.67 -7.50 -11.70
C HIS A 5 -7.98 -8.55 -12.59
N LYS A 6 -6.76 -8.25 -13.10
CA LYS A 6 -5.98 -9.23 -13.86
C LYS A 6 -5.29 -10.23 -12.93
N PRO A 7 -5.27 -11.54 -13.27
CA PRO A 7 -4.60 -12.58 -12.48
C PRO A 7 -3.14 -12.29 -12.12
N PHE A 8 -2.44 -11.56 -13.00
CA PHE A 8 -1.06 -11.12 -12.79
C PHE A 8 -0.80 -10.48 -11.42
N TRP A 9 -1.75 -9.70 -10.89
CA TRP A 9 -1.58 -9.03 -9.61
C TRP A 9 -1.61 -9.99 -8.42
N ILE A 10 -2.30 -11.13 -8.52
CA ILE A 10 -2.24 -12.17 -7.48
C ILE A 10 -0.84 -12.75 -7.43
N TYR A 11 -0.23 -13.07 -8.57
CA TYR A 11 1.13 -13.60 -8.58
C TYR A 11 2.13 -12.62 -7.96
N LEU A 12 2.03 -11.34 -8.34
CA LEU A 12 2.98 -10.33 -7.90
C LEU A 12 2.80 -9.91 -6.43
N LEU A 13 1.57 -9.71 -5.98
CA LEU A 13 1.28 -9.11 -4.68
C LEU A 13 0.87 -10.14 -3.61
N VAL A 14 0.51 -11.36 -4.01
CA VAL A 14 0.09 -12.43 -3.08
C VAL A 14 1.08 -13.58 -3.13
N THR A 15 1.23 -14.23 -4.27
CA THR A 15 2.04 -15.44 -4.41
C THR A 15 3.52 -15.17 -4.13
N LEU A 16 4.12 -14.19 -4.80
CA LEU A 16 5.56 -13.93 -4.69
C LEU A 16 5.96 -13.54 -3.26
N PRO A 17 5.32 -12.57 -2.57
CA PRO A 17 5.66 -12.25 -1.19
C PRO A 17 5.45 -13.42 -0.23
N ALA A 18 4.36 -14.18 -0.38
CA ALA A 18 4.08 -15.32 0.47
C ALA A 18 5.09 -16.47 0.28
N ILE A 19 5.53 -16.72 -0.96
CA ILE A 19 6.60 -17.69 -1.25
C ILE A 19 7.92 -17.24 -0.62
N VAL A 20 8.29 -15.96 -0.77
CA VAL A 20 9.51 -15.43 -0.15
C VAL A 20 9.44 -15.58 1.38
N LEU A 21 8.32 -15.21 2.00
CA LEU A 21 8.10 -15.40 3.43
C LEU A 21 8.19 -16.86 3.84
N PHE A 22 7.58 -17.77 3.07
CA PHE A 22 7.64 -19.21 3.32
C PHE A 22 9.07 -19.74 3.29
N PHE A 23 9.88 -19.32 2.31
CA PHE A 23 11.30 -19.70 2.25
C PHE A 23 12.12 -19.12 3.41
N LEU A 24 11.85 -17.88 3.83
CA LEU A 24 12.50 -17.29 5.00
C LEU A 24 12.17 -18.08 6.28
N PHE A 25 10.90 -18.45 6.45
CA PHE A 25 10.45 -19.26 7.58
C PHE A 25 11.04 -20.67 7.55
N ALA A 26 11.03 -21.33 6.38
CA ALA A 26 11.65 -22.65 6.22
C ALA A 26 13.17 -22.60 6.48
N GLY A 27 13.85 -21.55 6.01
CA GLY A 27 15.26 -21.32 6.28
C GLY A 27 15.54 -21.15 7.77
N ALA A 28 14.76 -20.31 8.46
CA ALA A 28 14.88 -20.13 9.91
C ALA A 28 14.63 -21.44 10.67
N TYR A 29 13.57 -22.18 10.31
CA TYR A 29 13.26 -23.48 10.90
C TYR A 29 14.38 -24.50 10.70
N ASN A 30 15.01 -24.56 9.52
CA ASN A 30 16.11 -25.48 9.28
C ASN A 30 17.34 -25.18 10.15
N VAL A 31 17.55 -23.92 10.55
CA VAL A 31 18.66 -23.52 11.42
C VAL A 31 18.36 -23.85 12.89
N ILE A 32 17.14 -23.56 13.36
CA ILE A 32 16.79 -23.67 14.78
C ILE A 32 16.03 -24.95 15.12
N GLY A 33 15.64 -25.75 14.12
CA GLY A 33 14.66 -26.83 14.25
C GLY A 33 15.03 -27.92 15.24
N SER A 34 16.33 -28.21 15.39
CA SER A 34 16.82 -29.19 16.37
C SER A 34 16.81 -28.68 17.82
N LEU A 35 16.59 -27.38 18.03
CA LEU A 35 16.52 -26.73 19.35
C LEU A 35 15.07 -26.46 19.78
N LEU A 36 14.10 -26.68 18.90
CA LEU A 36 12.69 -26.44 19.17
C LEU A 36 12.08 -27.60 19.96
N GLU A 37 11.24 -27.26 20.93
CA GLU A 37 10.40 -28.25 21.62
C GLU A 37 9.26 -28.71 20.70
N GLU A 38 8.64 -29.84 21.02
CA GLU A 38 7.56 -30.42 20.18
C GLU A 38 6.39 -29.45 19.99
N GLU A 39 6.07 -28.65 21.01
CA GLU A 39 5.04 -27.62 20.96
C GLU A 39 5.39 -26.50 19.96
N ASN A 40 6.64 -26.01 19.99
CA ASN A 40 7.07 -25.00 19.02
C ASN A 40 7.03 -25.57 17.59
N ILE A 41 7.49 -26.83 17.41
CA ILE A 41 7.46 -27.51 16.10
C ILE A 41 6.03 -27.61 15.58
N TYR A 42 5.05 -27.87 16.44
CA TYR A 42 3.63 -27.88 16.07
C TYR A 42 3.20 -26.51 15.51
N TYR A 43 3.53 -25.40 16.19
CA TYR A 43 3.20 -24.06 15.70
C TYR A 43 3.90 -23.74 14.38
N TRP A 44 5.17 -24.11 14.20
CA TRP A 44 5.88 -23.96 12.92
C TRP A 44 5.17 -24.68 11.77
N LYS A 45 4.75 -25.92 11.99
CA LYS A 45 3.98 -26.71 11.00
C LYS A 45 2.62 -26.07 10.73
N LEU A 46 1.92 -25.61 11.77
CA LEU A 46 0.60 -24.97 11.64
C LEU A 46 0.67 -23.68 10.81
N PHE A 47 1.58 -22.76 11.15
CA PHE A 47 1.73 -21.49 10.43
C PHE A 47 2.33 -21.69 9.03
N GLY A 48 3.30 -22.59 8.88
CA GLY A 48 3.83 -22.97 7.56
C GLY A 48 2.76 -23.59 6.66
N GLY A 49 1.95 -24.49 7.21
CA GLY A 49 0.81 -25.11 6.52
C GLY A 49 -0.27 -24.09 6.13
N TRP A 50 -0.62 -23.17 7.03
CA TRP A 50 -1.55 -22.08 6.73
C TRP A 50 -1.03 -21.21 5.59
N LEU A 51 0.20 -20.70 5.70
CA LEU A 51 0.81 -19.83 4.69
C LEU A 51 0.93 -20.55 3.33
N GLY A 52 1.41 -21.79 3.32
CA GLY A 52 1.51 -22.62 2.13
C GLY A 52 0.14 -22.91 1.50
N GLY A 53 -0.84 -23.31 2.31
CA GLY A 53 -2.21 -23.59 1.86
C GLY A 53 -2.89 -22.38 1.24
N MET A 54 -2.79 -21.21 1.88
CA MET A 54 -3.32 -19.95 1.34
C MET A 54 -2.61 -19.56 0.04
N THR A 55 -1.29 -19.70 -0.01
CA THR A 55 -0.49 -19.42 -1.21
C THR A 55 -0.94 -20.31 -2.37
N LEU A 56 -1.06 -21.62 -2.15
CA LEU A 56 -1.52 -22.57 -3.17
C LEU A 56 -2.95 -22.28 -3.63
N LEU A 57 -3.87 -21.99 -2.70
CA LEU A 57 -5.27 -21.69 -3.01
C LEU A 57 -5.39 -20.46 -3.91
N PHE A 58 -4.78 -19.35 -3.53
CA PHE A 58 -4.88 -18.11 -4.30
C PHE A 58 -4.10 -18.17 -5.62
N THR A 59 -2.95 -18.85 -5.64
CA THR A 59 -2.19 -19.09 -6.87
C THR A 59 -2.98 -19.97 -7.83
N GLY A 60 -3.58 -21.06 -7.33
CA GLY A 60 -4.45 -21.95 -8.12
C GLY A 60 -5.66 -21.21 -8.70
N TYR A 61 -6.29 -20.33 -7.91
CA TYR A 61 -7.37 -19.46 -8.40
C TYR A 61 -6.89 -18.51 -9.50
N ALA A 62 -5.72 -17.88 -9.34
CA ALA A 62 -5.14 -17.02 -10.36
C ALA A 62 -4.83 -17.78 -11.66
N VAL A 63 -4.29 -18.99 -11.55
CA VAL A 63 -4.03 -19.90 -12.69
C VAL A 63 -5.32 -20.25 -13.40
N TYR A 64 -6.37 -20.61 -12.65
CA TYR A 64 -7.70 -20.86 -13.21
C TYR A 64 -8.26 -19.65 -13.98
N CYS A 65 -8.21 -18.45 -13.39
CA CYS A 65 -8.65 -17.22 -14.05
C CYS A 65 -7.81 -16.91 -15.31
N GLN A 66 -6.51 -17.16 -15.28
CA GLN A 66 -5.60 -16.97 -16.41
C GLN A 66 -5.98 -17.88 -17.59
N PHE A 67 -6.19 -19.18 -17.33
CA PHE A 67 -6.56 -20.14 -18.38
C PHE A 67 -7.97 -19.92 -18.93
N THR A 68 -8.92 -19.55 -18.06
CA THR A 68 -10.29 -19.24 -18.47
C THR A 68 -10.46 -17.83 -19.03
N LYS A 69 -9.39 -17.03 -19.06
CA LYS A 69 -9.39 -15.60 -19.45
C LYS A 69 -10.41 -14.76 -18.69
N LYS A 70 -10.77 -15.17 -17.48
CA LYS A 70 -11.72 -14.46 -16.60
C LYS A 70 -10.98 -13.46 -15.71
N THR A 71 -11.67 -12.37 -15.36
CA THR A 71 -11.20 -11.41 -14.37
C THR A 71 -11.39 -11.93 -12.95
N ILE A 72 -10.57 -11.46 -12.02
CA ILE A 72 -10.68 -11.77 -10.60
C ILE A 72 -12.00 -11.23 -10.05
N HIS A 73 -12.72 -12.09 -9.32
CA HIS A 73 -13.96 -11.72 -8.67
C HIS A 73 -13.72 -10.80 -7.46
N PRO A 74 -14.49 -9.71 -7.27
CA PRO A 74 -14.30 -8.79 -6.15
C PRO A 74 -14.38 -9.45 -4.76
N LEU A 75 -15.26 -10.44 -4.56
CA LEU A 75 -15.36 -11.18 -3.28
C LEU A 75 -14.03 -11.78 -2.79
N LEU A 76 -13.06 -11.99 -3.68
CA LEU A 76 -11.72 -12.43 -3.29
C LEU A 76 -11.09 -11.51 -2.23
N CYS A 77 -11.40 -10.20 -2.26
CA CYS A 77 -10.86 -9.26 -1.26
C CYS A 77 -11.27 -9.62 0.17
N ILE A 78 -12.49 -10.13 0.38
CA ILE A 78 -12.98 -10.54 1.70
C ILE A 78 -12.18 -11.77 2.18
N PHE A 79 -11.98 -12.76 1.30
CA PHE A 79 -11.20 -13.95 1.63
C PHE A 79 -9.72 -13.64 1.91
N LEU A 80 -9.12 -12.75 1.12
CA LEU A 80 -7.74 -12.29 1.36
C LEU A 80 -7.63 -11.55 2.71
N LEU A 81 -8.53 -10.61 2.99
CA LEU A 81 -8.52 -9.87 4.26
C LEU A 81 -8.75 -10.81 5.44
N ALA A 82 -9.83 -11.59 5.44
CA ALA A 82 -10.14 -12.50 6.54
C ALA A 82 -8.99 -13.47 6.79
N GLY A 83 -8.50 -14.12 5.74
CA GLY A 83 -7.47 -15.14 5.87
C GLY A 83 -6.11 -14.62 6.35
N TYR A 84 -5.61 -13.53 5.74
CA TYR A 84 -4.31 -12.98 6.13
C TYR A 84 -4.36 -12.16 7.42
N LEU A 85 -5.48 -11.52 7.76
CA LEU A 85 -5.63 -10.87 9.07
C LEU A 85 -5.76 -11.90 10.19
N SER A 86 -6.49 -12.99 9.99
CA SER A 86 -6.52 -14.10 10.96
C SER A 86 -5.14 -14.72 11.14
N PHE A 87 -4.38 -14.92 10.05
CA PHE A 87 -2.99 -15.35 10.12
C PHE A 87 -2.15 -14.39 10.97
N LEU A 88 -2.16 -13.08 10.67
CA LEU A 88 -1.36 -12.09 11.40
C LEU A 88 -1.77 -11.98 12.87
N TYR A 89 -3.07 -12.04 13.16
CA TYR A 89 -3.59 -12.01 14.54
C TYR A 89 -3.07 -13.19 15.35
N LEU A 90 -3.25 -14.42 14.84
CA LEU A 90 -2.79 -15.62 15.53
C LEU A 90 -1.26 -15.68 15.59
N TYR A 91 -0.57 -15.26 14.53
CA TYR A 91 0.90 -15.22 14.51
C TYR A 91 1.43 -14.23 15.55
N PHE A 92 0.80 -13.06 15.71
CA PHE A 92 1.17 -12.10 16.74
C PHE A 92 0.98 -12.69 18.14
N GLU A 93 -0.18 -13.31 18.40
CA GLU A 93 -0.50 -13.88 19.70
C GLU A 93 0.39 -15.07 20.05
N LYS A 94 0.72 -15.90 19.07
CA LYS A 94 1.54 -17.12 19.21
C LYS A 94 2.99 -16.92 18.82
N SER A 95 3.43 -15.67 18.69
CA SER A 95 4.78 -15.34 18.23
C SER A 95 5.86 -15.87 19.18
N SER A 96 5.64 -15.79 20.50
CA SER A 96 6.51 -16.36 21.53
C SER A 96 6.52 -17.89 21.51
N ASP A 97 5.43 -18.50 21.06
CA ASP A 97 5.27 -19.96 21.03
C ASP A 97 5.89 -20.53 19.74
N ILE A 98 6.04 -19.72 18.69
CA ILE A 98 6.82 -20.06 17.49
C ILE A 98 8.32 -19.90 17.78
N LEU A 99 8.69 -18.80 18.43
CA LEU A 99 10.07 -18.46 18.77
C LEU A 99 10.27 -18.44 20.28
N SER A 100 10.72 -19.58 20.81
CA SER A 100 11.09 -19.69 22.22
C SER A 100 12.21 -18.71 22.58
N TRP A 101 12.08 -18.08 23.75
CA TRP A 101 13.08 -17.18 24.33
C TRP A 101 14.42 -17.87 24.63
N ASN A 102 14.44 -19.20 24.66
CA ASN A 102 15.65 -20.00 24.89
C ASN A 102 16.61 -20.02 23.68
N ILE A 103 16.14 -19.60 22.50
CA ILE A 103 16.95 -19.60 21.28
C ILE A 103 17.75 -18.31 21.19
N PRO A 104 19.10 -18.37 21.14
CA PRO A 104 19.91 -17.18 21.00
C PRO A 104 19.56 -16.41 19.72
N ARG A 105 19.27 -15.11 19.85
CA ARG A 105 18.82 -14.25 18.74
C ARG A 105 19.81 -14.20 17.57
N TRP A 106 21.10 -14.41 17.80
CA TRP A 106 22.12 -14.42 16.75
C TRP A 106 22.03 -15.63 15.80
N MET A 107 21.36 -16.71 16.22
CA MET A 107 21.09 -17.87 15.36
C MET A 107 19.94 -17.62 14.38
N MET A 108 19.07 -16.69 14.72
CA MET A 108 18.09 -16.16 13.80
C MET A 108 18.80 -15.12 12.92
N PHE A 109 18.49 -15.08 11.63
CA PHE A 109 18.97 -14.01 10.75
C PHE A 109 18.79 -12.67 11.45
N GLN A 110 19.73 -11.73 11.28
CA GLN A 110 19.78 -10.45 12.00
C GLN A 110 18.51 -9.55 11.91
N GLY A 111 17.47 -9.97 11.19
CA GLY A 111 16.15 -9.34 11.20
C GLY A 111 15.16 -10.08 12.08
N ASP A 112 14.31 -9.32 12.78
CA ASP A 112 13.18 -9.88 13.52
C ASP A 112 12.25 -10.63 12.55
N LEU A 113 12.19 -11.97 12.67
CA LEU A 113 11.30 -12.84 11.89
C LEU A 113 9.85 -12.33 11.92
N HIS A 114 9.45 -11.73 13.04
CA HIS A 114 8.17 -11.06 13.21
C HIS A 114 7.95 -9.95 12.17
N MET A 115 8.94 -9.08 11.95
CA MET A 115 8.86 -8.01 10.96
C MET A 115 8.72 -8.54 9.54
N TYR A 116 9.33 -9.69 9.21
CA TYR A 116 9.18 -10.30 7.89
C TYR A 116 7.74 -10.76 7.63
N ALA A 117 7.08 -11.35 8.63
CA ALA A 117 5.67 -11.75 8.51
C ALA A 117 4.80 -10.56 8.11
N TYR A 118 4.92 -9.44 8.82
CA TYR A 118 4.21 -8.20 8.49
C TYR A 118 4.59 -7.68 7.11
N THR A 119 5.88 -7.56 6.84
CA THR A 119 6.45 -6.99 5.60
C THR A 119 5.93 -7.68 4.35
N PHE A 120 5.97 -9.01 4.32
CA PHE A 120 5.57 -9.76 3.12
C PHE A 120 4.06 -9.99 3.02
N ILE A 121 3.31 -9.88 4.12
CA ILE A 121 1.84 -9.94 4.08
C ILE A 121 1.20 -8.58 3.73
N MET A 122 1.87 -7.45 4.01
CA MET A 122 1.32 -6.12 3.72
C MET A 122 0.91 -5.89 2.26
N PRO A 123 1.70 -6.29 1.23
CA PRO A 123 1.28 -6.18 -0.16
C PRO A 123 -0.06 -6.88 -0.45
N VAL A 124 -0.33 -8.00 0.22
CA VAL A 124 -1.58 -8.76 0.11
C VAL A 124 -2.75 -7.96 0.66
N LEU A 125 -2.60 -7.42 1.87
CA LEU A 125 -3.62 -6.62 2.53
C LEU A 125 -3.91 -5.34 1.74
N LEU A 126 -2.87 -4.65 1.26
CA LEU A 126 -3.01 -3.47 0.42
C LEU A 126 -3.76 -3.79 -0.89
N TYR A 127 -3.42 -4.90 -1.54
CA TYR A 127 -4.11 -5.37 -2.75
C TYR A 127 -5.59 -5.66 -2.47
N ALA A 128 -5.89 -6.35 -1.37
CA ALA A 128 -7.26 -6.67 -0.99
C ALA A 128 -8.08 -5.40 -0.69
N VAL A 129 -7.51 -4.43 0.03
CA VAL A 129 -8.15 -3.13 0.26
C VAL A 129 -8.36 -2.37 -1.05
N LEU A 130 -7.41 -2.39 -1.98
CA LEU A 130 -7.57 -1.76 -3.30
C LEU A 130 -8.71 -2.37 -4.12
N LEU A 131 -8.83 -3.70 -4.12
CA LEU A 131 -9.97 -4.38 -4.75
C LEU A 131 -11.30 -4.01 -4.07
N LEU A 132 -11.31 -3.94 -2.74
CA LEU A 132 -12.48 -3.53 -1.96
C LEU A 132 -12.91 -2.09 -2.28
N VAL A 133 -11.95 -1.17 -2.42
CA VAL A 133 -12.20 0.22 -2.83
C VAL A 133 -12.80 0.30 -4.23
N ASP A 134 -12.24 -0.43 -5.21
CA ASP A 134 -12.76 -0.45 -6.58
C ASP A 134 -14.18 -1.02 -6.63
N TRP A 135 -14.46 -2.04 -5.81
CA TRP A 135 -15.76 -2.68 -5.74
C TRP A 135 -16.83 -1.82 -5.06
N LEU A 136 -16.52 -1.22 -3.90
CA LEU A 136 -17.45 -0.39 -3.13
C LEU A 136 -17.55 1.06 -3.61
N THR A 137 -16.75 1.46 -4.60
CA THR A 137 -16.77 2.82 -5.18
C THR A 137 -17.04 2.80 -6.69
N PRO A 138 -18.23 2.33 -7.13
CA PRO A 138 -18.56 2.25 -8.56
C PRO A 138 -18.76 3.63 -9.21
N ASP A 139 -19.23 4.63 -8.46
CA ASP A 139 -19.50 5.98 -8.97
C ASP A 139 -18.54 7.04 -8.40
N VAL A 140 -17.56 7.37 -9.23
CA VAL A 140 -16.52 8.36 -8.92
C VAL A 140 -17.00 9.79 -9.17
N GLN A 141 -18.03 10.00 -10.00
CA GLN A 141 -18.38 11.35 -10.47
C GLN A 141 -19.03 12.16 -9.33
N HIS A 142 -19.98 11.55 -8.62
CA HIS A 142 -20.79 12.26 -7.62
C HIS A 142 -20.18 12.28 -6.21
N THR A 143 -19.15 11.50 -5.93
CA THR A 143 -18.59 11.34 -4.57
C THR A 143 -17.52 12.40 -4.25
N LYS A 144 -17.63 13.09 -3.11
CA LYS A 144 -16.64 14.09 -2.66
C LYS A 144 -15.45 13.40 -1.99
N GLY A 145 -14.30 13.31 -2.68
CA GLY A 145 -13.10 12.62 -2.17
C GLY A 145 -12.51 13.17 -0.86
N TRP A 146 -12.75 14.45 -0.57
CA TRP A 146 -12.32 15.09 0.69
C TRP A 146 -13.02 14.51 1.93
N VAL A 147 -14.26 14.00 1.80
CA VAL A 147 -14.96 13.39 2.94
C VAL A 147 -14.26 12.10 3.37
N SER A 148 -13.88 11.24 2.41
CA SER A 148 -13.10 10.04 2.71
C SER A 148 -11.72 10.39 3.29
N PHE A 149 -11.11 11.49 2.84
CA PHE A 149 -9.85 11.98 3.42
C PHE A 149 -10.02 12.36 4.89
N LEU A 150 -11.02 13.19 5.21
CA LEU A 150 -11.31 13.60 6.58
C LEU A 150 -11.60 12.41 7.50
N ILE A 151 -12.38 11.43 7.01
CA ILE A 151 -12.65 10.19 7.76
C ILE A 151 -11.34 9.44 8.02
N SER A 152 -10.47 9.28 7.01
CA SER A 152 -9.17 8.63 7.22
C SER A 152 -8.29 9.36 8.23
N LEU A 153 -8.32 10.69 8.25
CA LEU A 153 -7.58 11.50 9.24
C LEU A 153 -8.19 11.38 10.64
N ALA A 154 -9.50 11.18 10.75
CA ALA A 154 -10.19 11.01 12.02
C ALA A 154 -9.74 9.73 12.75
N PHE A 155 -9.46 8.63 12.04
CA PHE A 155 -9.05 7.36 12.67
C PHE A 155 -7.83 7.50 13.60
N PRO A 156 -6.65 8.00 13.15
CA PRO A 156 -5.53 8.21 14.05
C PRO A 156 -5.81 9.19 15.20
N VAL A 157 -6.57 10.25 14.96
CA VAL A 157 -6.93 11.24 16.00
C VAL A 157 -7.83 10.60 17.06
N THR A 158 -8.86 9.87 16.65
CA THR A 158 -9.75 9.12 17.53
C THR A 158 -8.96 8.11 18.34
N TRP A 159 -8.02 7.39 17.72
CA TRP A 159 -7.21 6.40 18.42
C TRP A 159 -6.27 7.05 19.44
N TYR A 160 -5.63 8.17 19.09
CA TYR A 160 -4.81 8.94 20.01
C TYR A 160 -5.62 9.42 21.22
N LEU A 161 -6.81 9.99 21.01
CA LEU A 161 -7.69 10.41 22.10
C LEU A 161 -8.13 9.22 22.95
N LEU A 162 -8.52 8.11 22.32
CA LEU A 162 -8.98 6.91 22.99
C LEU A 162 -7.88 6.31 23.88
N VAL A 163 -6.63 6.23 23.42
CA VAL A 163 -5.52 5.75 24.26
C VAL A 163 -5.21 6.70 25.40
N ASN A 164 -5.29 8.02 25.20
CA ASN A 164 -5.15 8.97 26.32
C ASN A 164 -6.26 8.80 27.36
N VAL A 165 -7.50 8.57 26.92
CA VAL A 165 -8.63 8.28 27.81
C VAL A 165 -8.43 6.95 28.53
N ILE A 166 -8.07 5.88 27.83
CA ILE A 166 -7.76 4.57 28.45
C ILE A 166 -6.63 4.70 29.48
N ASN A 167 -5.58 5.48 29.19
CA ASN A 167 -4.49 5.70 30.12
C ASN A 167 -4.93 6.39 31.41
N ILE A 168 -5.93 7.28 31.35
CA ILE A 168 -6.55 7.88 32.55
C ILE A 168 -7.28 6.80 33.37
N PHE A 169 -7.99 5.89 32.70
CA PHE A 169 -8.72 4.79 33.35
C PHE A 169 -7.84 3.60 33.73
N ARG A 170 -6.56 3.57 33.34
CA ARG A 170 -5.62 2.48 33.65
C ARG A 170 -5.39 2.31 35.16
N ALA A 171 -5.76 3.31 35.97
CA ALA A 171 -5.81 3.19 37.43
C ALA A 171 -6.84 2.16 37.95
N TYR A 172 -7.72 1.60 37.10
CA TYR A 172 -8.80 0.67 37.48
C TYR A 172 -8.52 -0.81 37.14
N ASP A 173 -7.26 -1.23 36.97
CA ASP A 173 -6.84 -2.65 36.90
C ASP A 173 -7.59 -3.51 35.85
N PHE A 174 -7.69 -3.01 34.61
CA PHE A 174 -8.17 -3.79 33.47
C PHE A 174 -7.08 -4.72 32.89
N GLU A 175 -6.52 -5.62 33.70
CA GLU A 175 -5.40 -6.51 33.31
C GLU A 175 -5.81 -7.89 32.77
N GLY A 176 -7.05 -8.08 32.33
CA GLY A 176 -7.50 -9.37 31.77
C GLY A 176 -7.02 -9.63 30.33
N ASP A 177 -6.61 -10.86 30.02
CA ASP A 177 -6.25 -11.30 28.66
C ASP A 177 -7.37 -11.03 27.63
N SER A 178 -8.63 -11.18 28.04
CA SER A 178 -9.79 -10.85 27.20
C SER A 178 -9.77 -9.41 26.68
N TRP A 179 -9.30 -8.45 27.48
CA TRP A 179 -9.23 -7.04 27.08
C TRP A 179 -8.17 -6.81 26.01
N ARG A 180 -7.02 -7.50 26.10
CA ARG A 180 -5.96 -7.46 25.09
C ARG A 180 -6.46 -7.94 23.74
N HIS A 181 -7.22 -9.04 23.71
CA HIS A 181 -7.82 -9.55 22.46
C HIS A 181 -8.83 -8.56 21.86
N ILE A 182 -9.74 -8.01 22.67
CA ILE A 182 -10.74 -7.03 22.20
C ILE A 182 -10.06 -5.79 21.61
N LEU A 183 -9.08 -5.22 22.32
CA LEU A 183 -8.33 -4.06 21.83
C LEU A 183 -7.58 -4.37 20.53
N THR A 184 -6.99 -5.56 20.42
CA THR A 184 -6.27 -5.98 19.21
C THR A 184 -7.23 -6.10 18.02
N ILE A 185 -8.41 -6.70 18.20
CA ILE A 185 -9.42 -6.81 17.15
C ILE A 185 -9.91 -5.41 16.72
N ILE A 186 -10.23 -4.52 17.67
CA ILE A 186 -10.62 -3.14 17.36
C ILE A 186 -9.51 -2.40 16.61
N PHE A 187 -8.25 -2.63 16.98
CA PHE A 187 -7.09 -2.06 16.31
C PHE A 187 -6.96 -2.55 14.86
N ILE A 188 -7.12 -3.85 14.62
CA ILE A 188 -7.10 -4.43 13.27
C ILE A 188 -8.24 -3.85 12.42
N VAL A 189 -9.47 -3.85 12.94
CA VAL A 189 -10.64 -3.33 12.21
C VAL A 189 -10.49 -1.85 11.88
N SER A 190 -10.07 -1.04 12.85
CA SER A 190 -9.83 0.39 12.64
C SER A 190 -8.71 0.64 11.61
N THR A 191 -7.67 -0.19 11.60
CA THR A 191 -6.59 -0.13 10.60
C THR A 191 -7.10 -0.43 9.20
N VAL A 192 -7.90 -1.47 9.02
CA VAL A 192 -8.50 -1.80 7.71
C VAL A 192 -9.41 -0.69 7.24
N LEU A 193 -10.25 -0.13 8.13
CA LEU A 193 -11.15 0.98 7.79
C LEU A 193 -10.36 2.24 7.42
N PHE A 194 -9.34 2.60 8.20
CA PHE A 194 -8.43 3.70 7.89
C PHE A 194 -7.83 3.55 6.49
N LEU A 195 -7.24 2.39 6.19
CA LEU A 195 -6.64 2.09 4.89
C LEU A 195 -7.67 2.17 3.77
N PHE A 196 -8.88 1.63 3.97
CA PHE A 196 -9.96 1.71 2.99
C PHE A 196 -10.31 3.17 2.66
N PHE A 197 -10.55 4.01 3.66
CA PHE A 197 -10.91 5.42 3.44
C PHE A 197 -9.74 6.24 2.85
N LEU A 198 -8.51 5.94 3.27
CA LEU A 198 -7.31 6.57 2.73
C LEU A 198 -7.12 6.22 1.25
N MET A 199 -7.16 4.94 0.90
CA MET A 199 -7.03 4.47 -0.48
C MET A 199 -8.19 4.94 -1.36
N ARG A 200 -9.43 4.96 -0.83
CA ARG A 200 -10.59 5.56 -1.50
C ARG A 200 -10.40 7.04 -1.76
N SER A 201 -9.85 7.80 -0.80
CA SER A 201 -9.54 9.21 -0.98
C SER A 201 -8.52 9.42 -2.11
N ILE A 202 -7.41 8.69 -2.07
CA ILE A 202 -6.37 8.73 -3.11
C ILE A 202 -6.97 8.38 -4.47
N TYR A 203 -7.79 7.33 -4.54
CA TYR A 203 -8.46 6.91 -5.78
C TYR A 203 -9.38 8.00 -6.36
N LEU A 204 -10.22 8.62 -5.52
CA LEU A 204 -11.13 9.69 -5.94
C LEU A 204 -10.35 10.94 -6.37
N LEU A 205 -9.26 11.28 -5.67
CA LEU A 205 -8.39 12.42 -6.01
C LEU A 205 -7.67 12.22 -7.34
N ILE A 206 -7.13 11.02 -7.61
CA ILE A 206 -6.46 10.70 -8.87
C ILE A 206 -7.46 10.70 -10.03
N SER A 207 -8.66 10.17 -9.80
CA SER A 207 -9.68 10.01 -10.83
C SER A 207 -10.35 11.34 -11.20
N LYS A 208 -10.58 12.22 -10.22
CA LYS A 208 -11.02 13.59 -10.47
C LYS A 208 -9.82 14.40 -10.93
N LYS A 209 -9.60 14.46 -12.25
CA LYS A 209 -8.65 15.38 -12.92
C LYS A 209 -9.06 16.85 -12.74
N SER A 210 -9.12 17.29 -11.49
CA SER A 210 -9.57 18.62 -11.11
C SER A 210 -8.61 19.67 -11.67
N GLU A 211 -9.17 20.66 -12.35
CA GLU A 211 -8.43 21.80 -12.89
C GLU A 211 -7.66 22.56 -11.79
N PHE A 212 -8.14 22.49 -10.55
CA PHE A 212 -7.46 23.06 -9.38
C PHE A 212 -6.06 22.48 -9.16
N PHE A 213 -5.89 21.17 -9.29
CA PHE A 213 -4.57 20.53 -9.16
C PHE A 213 -3.64 20.85 -10.33
N LYS A 214 -4.19 21.18 -11.51
CA LYS A 214 -3.38 21.64 -12.65
C LYS A 214 -2.90 23.07 -12.42
N LYS A 215 -3.79 23.98 -11.99
CA LYS A 215 -3.48 25.39 -11.76
C LYS A 215 -2.37 25.59 -10.72
N TYR A 216 -2.43 24.85 -9.61
CA TYR A 216 -1.47 24.96 -8.52
C TYR A 216 -0.49 23.78 -8.45
N SER A 217 -0.18 23.17 -9.59
CA SER A 217 0.59 21.92 -9.64
C SER A 217 1.95 22.00 -8.93
N LEU A 218 2.64 23.14 -9.00
CA LEU A 218 3.93 23.33 -8.33
C LEU A 218 3.79 23.48 -6.80
N ALA A 219 2.81 24.27 -6.36
CA ALA A 219 2.53 24.48 -4.94
C ALA A 219 2.16 23.17 -4.23
N TRP A 220 1.50 22.25 -4.93
CA TRP A 220 1.29 20.90 -4.43
C TRP A 220 2.53 20.01 -4.56
N LYS A 221 3.33 20.09 -5.64
CA LYS A 221 4.52 19.22 -5.77
C LYS A 221 5.58 19.48 -4.70
N ILE A 222 5.83 20.74 -4.33
CA ILE A 222 6.95 21.07 -3.43
C ILE A 222 6.78 20.43 -2.03
N PRO A 223 5.66 20.62 -1.31
CA PRO A 223 5.47 19.97 -0.01
C PRO A 223 5.55 18.45 -0.13
N LEU A 224 4.99 17.91 -1.21
CA LEU A 224 4.80 16.49 -1.39
C LEU A 224 6.08 15.73 -1.73
N VAL A 225 6.94 16.30 -2.58
CA VAL A 225 8.13 15.59 -3.09
C VAL A 225 9.41 16.06 -2.43
N ILE A 226 9.39 17.21 -1.73
CA ILE A 226 10.56 17.74 -1.02
C ILE A 226 10.30 17.75 0.49
N ALA A 227 9.30 18.52 0.95
CA ALA A 227 9.15 18.75 2.38
C ALA A 227 8.83 17.47 3.15
N PHE A 228 7.89 16.66 2.66
CA PHE A 228 7.49 15.43 3.35
C PHE A 228 8.59 14.36 3.39
N PRO A 229 9.28 14.00 2.29
CA PRO A 229 10.41 13.09 2.37
C PRO A 229 11.51 13.55 3.35
N LEU A 230 11.85 14.85 3.35
CA LEU A 230 12.86 15.40 4.27
C LEU A 230 12.40 15.38 5.72
N LEU A 231 11.15 15.77 5.99
CA LEU A 231 10.57 15.69 7.32
C LEU A 231 10.49 14.25 7.82
N GLY A 232 10.17 13.30 6.92
CA GLY A 232 10.15 11.88 7.23
C GLY A 232 11.52 11.35 7.67
N LEU A 233 12.58 11.70 6.93
CA LEU A 233 13.96 11.37 7.29
C LEU A 233 14.38 12.02 8.61
N ALA A 234 14.08 13.31 8.79
CA ALA A 234 14.39 14.02 10.02
C ALA A 234 13.68 13.42 11.25
N LEU A 235 12.42 13.00 11.08
CA LEU A 235 11.66 12.28 12.12
C LEU A 235 12.28 10.91 12.42
N ASN A 236 12.62 10.11 11.41
CA ASN A 236 13.25 8.80 11.62
C ASN A 236 14.60 8.90 12.36
N ASN A 237 15.37 9.96 12.08
CA ASN A 237 16.67 10.20 12.69
C ASN A 237 16.56 10.88 14.08
N GLY A 238 15.36 11.10 14.60
CA GLY A 238 15.15 11.65 15.93
C GLY A 238 15.45 13.15 16.07
N ILE A 239 15.57 13.90 14.97
CA ILE A 239 15.89 15.34 14.99
C ILE A 239 14.84 16.15 15.77
N PHE A 240 13.59 15.69 15.77
CA PHE A 240 12.47 16.32 16.48
C PHE A 240 12.22 15.77 17.89
N ASP A 241 13.19 15.07 18.52
CA ASP A 241 13.08 14.65 19.92
C ASP A 241 13.22 15.84 20.88
N LEU A 242 12.11 16.55 21.08
CA LEU A 242 12.05 17.78 21.90
C LEU A 242 12.29 17.55 23.41
N LYS A 243 12.34 16.31 23.90
CA LYS A 243 12.44 16.03 25.37
C LYS A 243 13.30 14.82 25.75
N GLY A 244 14.11 14.27 24.86
CA GLY A 244 14.96 13.10 25.15
C GLY A 244 14.17 11.81 25.44
N THR A 245 12.86 11.81 25.15
CA THR A 245 11.95 10.69 25.42
C THR A 245 11.89 9.69 24.26
N ALA A 246 12.53 10.00 23.12
CA ALA A 246 12.45 9.21 21.88
C ALA A 246 13.70 8.35 21.61
N ARG A 247 14.62 8.20 22.59
CA ARG A 247 15.84 7.39 22.42
C ARG A 247 15.58 5.94 21.99
N HIS A 248 14.39 5.40 22.22
CA HIS A 248 14.02 4.03 21.83
C HIS A 248 13.40 3.89 20.44
N ALA A 249 13.24 4.98 19.70
CA ALA A 249 12.49 4.98 18.44
C ALA A 249 13.19 5.74 17.30
N VAL A 250 14.48 6.02 17.46
CA VAL A 250 15.36 6.41 16.36
C VAL A 250 15.60 5.18 15.48
N GLY A 251 15.43 5.34 14.17
CA GLY A 251 15.72 4.29 13.21
C GLY A 251 14.69 3.15 13.12
N ILE A 252 13.42 3.39 13.50
CA ILE A 252 12.33 2.38 13.36
C ILE A 252 12.26 1.82 11.93
N PHE A 253 12.52 2.65 10.93
CA PHE A 253 12.46 2.27 9.52
C PHE A 253 13.83 1.88 8.94
N GLY A 254 14.85 1.79 9.80
CA GLY A 254 16.24 1.58 9.42
C GLY A 254 17.12 2.80 9.69
N ASP A 255 18.43 2.58 9.53
CA ASP A 255 19.43 3.63 9.69
C ASP A 255 19.50 4.52 8.45
N PHE A 256 18.90 5.71 8.56
CA PHE A 256 18.98 6.79 7.56
C PHE A 256 19.81 7.98 8.06
N SER A 257 20.72 7.76 9.01
CA SER A 257 21.53 8.83 9.62
C SER A 257 22.43 9.57 8.63
N SER A 258 22.86 8.90 7.56
CA SER A 258 23.71 9.48 6.51
C SER A 258 23.02 10.66 5.81
N SER A 259 23.70 11.82 5.77
CA SER A 259 23.20 13.03 5.10
C SER A 259 22.91 12.82 3.60
N TRP A 260 23.50 11.79 2.98
CA TRP A 260 23.24 11.42 1.60
C TRP A 260 21.76 11.10 1.33
N PHE A 261 21.04 10.51 2.29
CA PHE A 261 19.61 10.24 2.12
C PHE A 261 18.81 11.54 1.98
N SER A 262 19.11 12.55 2.80
CA SER A 262 18.48 13.86 2.72
C SER A 262 18.85 14.61 1.43
N ILE A 263 20.12 14.56 1.01
CA ILE A 263 20.58 15.15 -0.25
C ILE A 263 19.86 14.51 -1.44
N LEU A 264 19.80 13.18 -1.49
CA LEU A 264 19.13 12.44 -2.56
C LEU A 264 17.62 12.70 -2.57
N ALA A 265 16.98 12.81 -1.41
CA ALA A 265 15.57 13.19 -1.30
C ALA A 265 15.31 14.59 -1.86
N LEU A 266 16.14 15.57 -1.48
CA LEU A 266 16.04 16.94 -1.97
C LEU A 266 16.26 17.01 -3.49
N VAL A 267 17.33 16.41 -4.00
CA VAL A 267 17.65 16.37 -5.44
C VAL A 267 16.53 15.70 -6.22
N THR A 268 16.03 14.55 -5.75
CA THR A 268 14.90 13.84 -6.36
C THR A 268 13.66 14.73 -6.40
N GLY A 269 13.35 15.43 -5.31
CA GLY A 269 12.23 16.36 -5.26
C GLY A 269 12.36 17.54 -6.21
N ILE A 270 13.55 18.14 -6.32
CA ILE A 270 13.82 19.21 -7.29
C ILE A 270 13.63 18.69 -8.72
N LEU A 271 14.22 17.54 -9.07
CA LEU A 271 14.11 16.95 -10.42
C LEU A 271 12.67 16.65 -10.83
N LEU A 272 11.79 16.31 -9.86
CA LEU A 272 10.36 16.06 -10.09
C LEU A 272 9.52 17.35 -10.17
N CYS A 273 9.97 18.42 -9.53
CA CYS A 273 9.38 19.75 -9.63
C CYS A 273 9.68 20.42 -10.98
N LEU A 274 10.85 20.17 -11.57
CA LEU A 274 11.24 20.75 -12.86
C LEU A 274 10.27 20.37 -14.00
N GLY A 275 9.92 21.35 -14.83
CA GLY A 275 9.17 21.12 -16.07
C GLY A 275 9.99 20.37 -17.12
N SER A 276 9.37 19.97 -18.23
CA SER A 276 10.13 19.48 -19.39
C SER A 276 10.70 20.67 -20.16
N PRO A 277 12.04 20.83 -20.26
CA PRO A 277 12.63 21.88 -21.09
C PRO A 277 12.35 21.60 -22.58
N GLN A 278 12.39 22.66 -23.39
CA GLN A 278 12.23 22.56 -24.86
C GLN A 278 13.48 21.97 -25.52
N ASP A 279 14.67 22.27 -24.99
CA ASP A 279 15.93 21.74 -25.49
C ASP A 279 15.99 20.20 -25.29
N LYS A 280 16.27 19.50 -26.39
CA LYS A 280 16.41 18.04 -26.44
C LYS A 280 17.52 17.54 -25.51
N LYS A 281 18.65 18.23 -25.41
CA LYS A 281 19.79 17.81 -24.58
C LYS A 281 19.44 17.91 -23.10
N LEU A 282 18.93 19.07 -22.67
CA LEU A 282 18.45 19.26 -21.30
C LEU A 282 17.31 18.29 -20.95
N ARG A 283 16.42 18.00 -21.88
CA ARG A 283 15.33 17.03 -21.67
C ARG A 283 15.86 15.61 -21.47
N LEU A 284 16.86 15.19 -22.24
CA LEU A 284 17.51 13.89 -22.09
C LEU A 284 18.27 13.81 -20.76
N ALA A 285 19.02 14.85 -20.41
CA ALA A 285 19.73 14.92 -19.13
C ALA A 285 18.76 14.84 -17.94
N LEU A 286 17.65 15.58 -17.98
CA LEU A 286 16.61 15.53 -16.95
C LEU A 286 15.93 14.16 -16.88
N TYR A 287 15.72 13.50 -18.02
CA TYR A 287 15.20 12.13 -18.05
C TYR A 287 16.16 11.14 -17.39
N ALA A 288 17.45 11.17 -17.74
CA ALA A 288 18.47 10.32 -17.14
C ALA A 288 18.58 10.54 -15.62
N ALA A 289 18.59 11.81 -15.18
CA ALA A 289 18.60 12.16 -13.76
C ALA A 289 17.37 11.60 -13.02
N ARG A 290 16.17 11.69 -13.62
CA ARG A 290 14.95 11.10 -13.05
C ARG A 290 14.99 9.58 -12.98
N CYS A 291 15.59 8.91 -13.97
CA CYS A 291 15.78 7.45 -13.93
C CYS A 291 16.71 7.04 -12.78
N PHE A 292 17.76 7.82 -12.50
CA PHE A 292 18.63 7.55 -11.36
C PHE A 292 17.89 7.75 -10.02
N SER A 293 17.21 8.89 -9.87
CA SER A 293 16.35 9.17 -8.70
C SER A 293 15.19 8.20 -8.52
N TYR A 294 14.77 7.51 -9.58
CA TYR A 294 13.71 6.50 -9.50
C TYR A 294 14.14 5.30 -8.65
N VAL A 295 15.40 4.86 -8.77
CA VAL A 295 15.93 3.76 -7.94
C VAL A 295 15.84 4.10 -6.46
N PHE A 296 16.23 5.33 -6.08
CA PHE A 296 16.10 5.86 -4.73
C PHE A 296 14.63 5.87 -4.26
N THR A 297 13.71 6.32 -5.13
CA THR A 297 12.27 6.35 -4.81
C THR A 297 11.72 4.94 -4.61
N VAL A 298 12.12 3.97 -5.44
CA VAL A 298 11.71 2.57 -5.32
C VAL A 298 12.26 1.95 -4.03
N TYR A 299 13.50 2.23 -3.67
CA TYR A 299 14.08 1.77 -2.41
C TYR A 299 13.25 2.25 -1.20
N PHE A 300 12.98 3.56 -1.10
CA PHE A 300 12.17 4.09 0.00
C PHE A 300 10.73 3.61 -0.05
N PHE A 301 10.15 3.42 -1.23
CA PHE A 301 8.85 2.79 -1.40
C PHE A 301 8.84 1.39 -0.78
N LEU A 302 9.82 0.54 -1.11
CA LEU A 302 9.91 -0.83 -0.59
C LEU A 302 10.12 -0.84 0.92
N VAL A 303 10.93 0.08 1.46
CA VAL A 303 11.15 0.17 2.91
C VAL A 303 9.90 0.64 3.65
N PHE A 304 9.15 1.62 3.13
CA PHE A 304 8.01 2.20 3.86
C PHE A 304 6.66 1.51 3.64
N VAL A 305 6.46 0.81 2.52
CA VAL A 305 5.20 0.10 2.24
C VAL A 305 4.79 -0.87 3.37
N PRO A 306 5.70 -1.67 3.94
CA PRO A 306 5.42 -2.52 5.11
C PRO A 306 4.81 -1.78 6.31
N TYR A 307 5.16 -0.51 6.48
CA TYR A 307 4.74 0.29 7.62
C TYR A 307 3.49 1.13 7.34
N PHE A 308 2.96 1.11 6.12
CA PHE A 308 1.77 1.88 5.73
C PHE A 308 0.54 1.53 6.60
N PRO A 309 0.21 0.24 6.83
CA PRO A 309 -0.88 -0.14 7.73
C PRO A 309 -0.62 0.22 9.19
N LEU A 310 0.63 0.09 9.64
CA LEU A 310 1.03 0.35 11.03
C LEU A 310 1.16 1.84 11.36
N SER A 311 1.01 2.71 10.35
CA SER A 311 1.11 4.17 10.51
C SER A 311 0.19 4.72 11.60
N ILE A 312 -0.96 4.08 11.89
CA ILE A 312 -1.84 4.45 13.01
C ILE A 312 -1.10 4.35 14.33
N GLY A 313 -0.43 3.23 14.60
CA GLY A 313 0.34 3.01 15.83
C GLY A 313 1.52 3.98 15.95
N SER A 314 2.22 4.22 14.85
CA SER A 314 3.33 5.17 14.83
C SER A 314 2.88 6.63 15.06
N ILE A 315 1.68 7.02 14.60
CA ILE A 315 1.05 8.33 14.93
C ILE A 315 0.84 8.48 16.44
N MET A 316 0.50 7.40 17.15
CA MET A 316 0.36 7.43 18.62
C MET A 316 1.69 7.65 19.33
N GLY A 317 2.79 7.17 18.75
CA GLY A 317 4.14 7.24 19.32
C GLY A 317 4.85 8.60 19.22
N LYS A 318 4.15 9.67 18.81
CA LYS A 318 4.68 11.00 18.42
C LYS A 318 5.28 11.08 17.01
N TYR A 319 5.19 10.03 16.19
CA TYR A 319 5.75 10.02 14.83
C TYR A 319 4.67 10.36 13.80
N CYS A 320 4.82 11.51 13.13
CA CYS A 320 3.94 11.92 12.04
C CYS A 320 4.16 11.02 10.81
N SER A 321 3.65 9.79 10.86
CA SER A 321 3.98 8.70 9.93
C SER A 321 3.35 8.89 8.55
N ILE A 322 2.31 9.73 8.47
CA ILE A 322 1.68 10.17 7.22
C ILE A 322 2.71 10.90 6.32
N VAL A 323 3.71 11.55 6.93
CA VAL A 323 4.77 12.29 6.22
C VAL A 323 5.72 11.33 5.48
N LEU A 324 5.95 10.14 6.04
CA LEU A 324 6.82 9.11 5.45
C LEU A 324 6.19 8.36 4.27
N LEU A 325 4.87 8.37 4.17
CA LEU A 325 4.10 7.58 3.18
C LEU A 325 3.81 8.35 1.89
N TRP A 326 4.27 9.59 1.81
CA TRP A 326 4.06 10.42 0.62
C TRP A 326 4.89 10.07 -0.64
N PRO A 327 6.04 9.37 -0.58
CA PRO A 327 6.78 8.91 -1.75
C PRO A 327 5.97 8.00 -2.72
N LEU A 328 4.77 7.55 -2.33
CA LEU A 328 3.90 6.68 -3.14
C LEU A 328 3.26 7.39 -4.35
N LEU A 329 2.95 8.69 -4.24
CA LEU A 329 2.22 9.41 -5.30
C LEU A 329 3.04 9.74 -6.58
N PRO A 330 4.34 10.12 -6.48
CA PRO A 330 5.18 10.40 -7.65
C PRO A 330 5.37 9.20 -8.59
N LEU A 331 5.35 7.96 -8.07
CA LEU A 331 5.61 6.73 -8.84
C LEU A 331 4.64 6.59 -10.03
N SER A 332 3.36 6.93 -9.81
CA SER A 332 2.32 6.86 -10.84
C SER A 332 2.53 7.84 -12.01
N ARG A 333 3.14 9.00 -11.76
CA ARG A 333 3.45 10.01 -12.79
C ARG A 333 4.80 9.77 -13.47
N LEU A 334 5.75 9.13 -12.79
CA LEU A 334 7.05 8.73 -13.36
C LEU A 334 6.91 7.55 -14.32
N LEU A 335 6.08 6.56 -13.99
CA LEU A 335 5.84 5.38 -14.84
C LEU A 335 4.94 5.66 -16.05
N PHE A 336 4.08 6.67 -15.95
CA PHE A 336 3.19 7.09 -17.03
C PHE A 336 3.36 8.59 -17.27
N PRO A 337 4.47 9.02 -17.91
CA PRO A 337 4.50 10.36 -18.49
C PRO A 337 3.29 10.43 -19.41
N SER A 338 2.36 11.35 -19.07
CA SER A 338 1.16 11.62 -19.85
C SER A 338 1.55 11.56 -21.32
N ARG A 339 0.95 10.62 -22.08
CA ARG A 339 1.18 10.47 -23.52
C ARG A 339 1.34 11.87 -24.08
N ILE A 340 2.55 12.15 -24.56
CA ILE A 340 2.87 13.36 -25.29
C ILE A 340 1.90 13.32 -26.45
N THR A 341 0.76 14.03 -26.36
CA THR A 341 0.05 14.44 -27.56
C THR A 341 1.03 15.39 -28.23
N PRO A 342 1.60 15.03 -29.39
CA PRO A 342 2.41 15.97 -30.13
C PRO A 342 1.49 17.15 -30.44
N THR A 343 1.83 18.29 -29.86
CA THR A 343 1.63 19.63 -30.44
C THR A 343 0.66 19.70 -31.62
N GLY A 344 -0.54 20.22 -31.37
CA GLY A 344 -1.07 21.31 -32.19
C GLY A 344 -1.25 21.10 -33.69
N VAL A 345 -1.44 19.88 -34.19
CA VAL A 345 -2.10 19.72 -35.50
C VAL A 345 -3.59 19.80 -35.23
N ARG A 346 -4.19 20.96 -35.57
CA ARG A 346 -5.63 21.02 -35.85
C ARG A 346 -5.89 19.97 -36.93
N CYS A 347 -6.36 18.79 -36.53
CA CYS A 347 -7.21 18.01 -37.41
C CYS A 347 -8.45 18.88 -37.65
N THR A 348 -8.42 19.64 -38.73
CA THR A 348 -9.63 20.04 -39.42
C THR A 348 -10.38 18.73 -39.70
N THR A 349 -11.36 18.44 -38.85
CA THR A 349 -12.42 17.48 -39.12
C THR A 349 -13.18 18.02 -40.33
N ARG A 350 -12.63 17.78 -41.52
CA ARG A 350 -13.40 17.83 -42.77
C ARG A 350 -14.42 16.72 -42.63
N SER A 351 -15.63 17.13 -42.30
CA SER A 351 -16.86 16.35 -42.36
C SER A 351 -16.86 15.53 -43.66
N ILE A 352 -16.54 14.24 -43.56
CA ILE A 352 -16.94 13.28 -44.59
C ILE A 352 -18.40 13.00 -44.26
N ARG A 353 -19.25 13.81 -44.89
CA ARG A 353 -20.69 13.65 -44.94
C ARG A 353 -20.92 12.42 -45.83
N PHE A 354 -20.89 11.23 -45.24
CA PHE A 354 -21.27 10.00 -45.92
C PHE A 354 -22.78 10.09 -46.20
N THR A 355 -23.09 10.40 -47.45
CA THR A 355 -24.43 10.41 -48.02
C THR A 355 -25.03 9.01 -47.92
N SER A 356 -25.88 8.78 -46.92
CA SER A 356 -26.90 7.73 -46.95
C SER A 356 -28.09 8.22 -47.80
N ARG A 357 -27.86 8.29 -49.11
CA ARG A 357 -28.93 8.20 -50.11
C ARG A 357 -28.70 6.91 -50.87
N ILE A 358 -29.80 6.22 -51.20
CA ILE A 358 -29.90 4.94 -51.90
C ILE A 358 -30.01 3.73 -50.94
N PHE A 359 -31.18 3.57 -50.32
CA PHE A 359 -32.05 2.41 -50.57
C PHE A 359 -33.43 2.69 -49.98
N ARG A 360 -34.30 3.28 -50.81
CA ARG A 360 -35.73 3.44 -50.53
C ARG A 360 -36.46 2.99 -51.78
N ARG A 361 -36.79 1.70 -51.88
CA ARG A 361 -37.95 1.21 -52.63
C ARG A 361 -38.16 -0.30 -52.45
N SER A 362 -39.44 -0.64 -52.29
CA SER A 362 -40.04 -1.98 -52.34
C SER A 362 -39.81 -2.82 -51.07
N SER A 363 -40.81 -3.33 -50.35
CA SER A 363 -42.18 -3.68 -50.73
C SER A 363 -43.09 -3.64 -49.50
N ARG A 364 -44.30 -3.12 -49.70
CA ARG A 364 -45.48 -3.35 -48.87
C ARG A 364 -45.74 -4.85 -48.78
N GLY A 365 -46.13 -5.33 -47.60
CA GLY A 365 -46.57 -6.69 -47.36
C GLY A 365 -47.20 -6.81 -46.00
N SER A 366 -48.45 -6.34 -45.89
CA SER A 366 -49.32 -6.58 -44.75
C SER A 366 -49.72 -8.06 -44.72
N ILE A 367 -49.43 -8.79 -43.64
CA ILE A 367 -50.19 -9.98 -43.27
C ILE A 367 -50.42 -9.96 -41.76
N ARG A 368 -51.67 -9.69 -41.38
CA ARG A 368 -52.30 -10.13 -40.14
C ARG A 368 -52.78 -11.56 -40.36
N PHE A 369 -52.55 -12.46 -39.40
CA PHE A 369 -53.48 -13.51 -38.95
C PHE A 369 -53.02 -13.88 -37.52
N ARG A 370 -53.84 -13.51 -36.53
CA ARG A 370 -54.72 -14.36 -35.69
C ARG A 370 -53.94 -15.20 -34.69
#